data_AF-A0AA46YS67-F1
#
_entry.id   AF-A0AA46YS67-F1
#
_cell.length_a   1.000
_cell.length_b   1.000
_cell.length_c   1.000
_cell.angle_alpha   90.00
_cell.angle_beta   90.00
_cell.angle_gamma   90.00
#
_symmetry.space_group_name_H-M   'P 1'
#
loop_
_entity.id
_entity.type
_entity.pdbx_description
1 polymer ?
#
loop_
_entity_poly.entity_id
_entity_poly.type
_entity_poly.pdbx_seq_one_letter_code
_entity_poly.pdbx_strand_id
1 'polypeptide(L)' 'MNLSQSAFAGLLGVSIRTLQDWEQGRREPQGPAVALLRITEQHPDVFEQLH' A
#
# COMPACT_ATOMS: atom_id res chain seq x y z
N MET A 1 0.52 -11.97 8.59
CA MET A 1 -0.79 -11.40 8.99
C MET A 1 -1.30 -10.58 7.83
N ASN A 2 -2.54 -10.77 7.38
CA ASN A 2 -3.07 -9.97 6.27
C ASN A 2 -3.46 -8.58 6.80
N LEU A 3 -2.83 -7.51 6.30
CA LEU A 3 -3.32 -6.17 6.56
C LEU A 3 -4.66 -5.97 5.87
N SER A 4 -5.56 -5.23 6.53
CA SER A 4 -6.73 -4.70 5.85
C SER A 4 -6.28 -3.69 4.78
N GLN A 5 -7.06 -3.58 3.70
CA GLN A 5 -6.83 -2.56 2.66
C GLN A 5 -6.80 -1.15 3.25
N SER A 6 -7.55 -0.88 4.32
CA SER A 6 -7.55 0.43 4.99
C SER A 6 -6.22 0.75 5.65
N ALA A 7 -5.63 -0.20 6.36
CA ALA A 7 -4.32 -0.02 7.00
C ALA A 7 -3.22 0.14 5.93
N PHE A 8 -3.27 -0.66 4.88
CA PHE A 8 -2.29 -0.58 3.79
C PHE A 8 -2.39 0.73 3.01
N ALA A 9 -3.61 1.19 2.71
CA ALA A 9 -3.82 2.49 2.07
C ALA A 9 -3.30 3.65 2.93
N GLY A 10 -3.52 3.59 4.26
CA GLY A 10 -2.99 4.56 5.20
C GLY A 10 -1.46 4.64 5.18
N LEU A 11 -0.79 3.49 5.17
CA LEU A 11 0.68 3.39 5.07
C LEU A 11 1.25 3.99 3.79
N LEU A 12 0.57 3.74 2.67
CA LEU A 12 0.96 4.28 1.38
C LEU A 12 0.56 5.77 1.20
N GLY A 13 -0.18 6.35 2.16
CA GLY A 13 -0.67 7.73 2.09
C GLY A 13 -1.69 7.94 0.97
N VAL A 14 -2.43 6.90 0.59
CA VAL A 14 -3.45 6.94 -0.47
C VAL A 14 -4.83 6.59 0.05
N SER A 15 -5.86 6.93 -0.73
CA SER A 15 -7.22 6.48 -0.41
C SER A 15 -7.37 4.97 -0.63
N ILE A 16 -8.26 4.33 0.13
CA ILE A 16 -8.66 2.92 -0.10
C ILE A 16 -9.09 2.70 -1.55
N ARG A 17 -9.81 3.66 -2.12
CA ARG A 17 -10.26 3.64 -3.52
C ARG A 17 -9.08 3.57 -4.50
N THR A 18 -8.03 4.34 -4.25
CA THR A 18 -6.81 4.35 -5.07
C THR A 18 -6.13 2.98 -5.03
N LEU A 19 -5.96 2.41 -3.84
CA LEU A 19 -5.38 1.08 -3.67
C LEU A 19 -6.21 0.01 -4.40
N GLN A 20 -7.54 0.05 -4.27
CA GLN A 20 -8.44 -0.87 -4.96
C GLN A 20 -8.37 -0.75 -6.49
N ASP A 21 -8.19 0.46 -7.02
CA ASP A 21 -8.00 0.66 -8.46
C ASP A 21 -6.69 0.04 -8.95
N TRP A 22 -5.64 0.01 -8.13
CA TRP A 22 -4.39 -0.69 -8.44
C TRP A 22 -4.54 -2.20 -8.38
N GLU A 23 -5.08 -2.74 -7.28
CA GLU A 23 -5.28 -4.18 -7.11
C GLU A 23 -6.16 -4.79 -8.21
N GLN A 24 -7.14 -4.03 -8.70
CA GLN A 24 -8.06 -4.46 -9.75
C GLN A 24 -7.56 -4.13 -11.17
N GLY A 25 -6.34 -3.59 -11.30
CA GLY A 25 -5.72 -3.26 -12.59
C GLY A 25 -6.41 -2.13 -13.37
N ARG A 26 -7.29 -1.35 -12.72
CA ARG A 26 -7.93 -0.17 -13.35
C ARG A 26 -6.97 1.00 -13.51
N ARG A 27 -5.96 1.07 -12.63
CA ARG A 27 -4.89 2.07 -12.64
C ARG A 27 -3.59 1.41 -12.23
N GLU A 28 -2.48 2.02 -12.57
CA GLU A 28 -1.16 1.61 -12.09
C GLU A 28 -0.63 2.63 -11.08
N PRO A 29 0.13 2.20 -10.06
CA PRO A 29 0.85 3.12 -9.18
C PRO A 29 1.91 3.88 -9.98
N GLN A 30 2.09 5.16 -9.66
CA GLN A 30 3.05 6.03 -10.35
C GLN A 30 3.87 6.87 -9.36
N GLY A 31 5.03 7.32 -9.80
CA GLY A 31 5.89 8.21 -9.02
C GLY A 31 6.29 7.60 -7.66
N PRO A 32 6.21 8.36 -6.55
CA PRO A 32 6.62 7.89 -5.22
C PRO A 32 5.89 6.62 -4.74
N ALA A 33 4.66 6.39 -5.21
CA ALA A 33 3.89 5.20 -4.82
C ALA A 33 4.57 3.89 -5.24
N VAL A 34 5.28 3.86 -6.37
CA VAL A 34 6.01 2.67 -6.83
C VAL A 34 7.17 2.34 -5.89
N ALA A 35 7.87 3.36 -5.41
CA ALA A 35 8.96 3.18 -4.45
C ALA A 35 8.43 2.71 -3.10
N LEU A 36 7.32 3.28 -2.62
CA LEU A 36 6.68 2.86 -1.37
C LEU A 36 6.21 1.41 -1.43
N LEU A 37 5.59 0.98 -2.54
CA LEU A 37 5.18 -0.42 -2.74
C LEU A 37 6.37 -1.37 -2.65
N ARG A 38 7.49 -1.04 -3.30
CA ARG A 38 8.73 -1.84 -3.21
C ARG A 38 9.29 -1.91 -1.79
N ILE A 39 9.28 -0.80 -1.06
CA ILE A 39 9.73 -0.78 0.34
C ILE A 39 8.83 -1.68 1.18
N THR A 40 7.51 -1.60 1.00
CA THR A 40 6.56 -2.45 1.76
C THR A 40 6.67 -3.94 1.40
N GLU A 41 7.09 -4.28 0.17
CA GLU A 41 7.40 -5.66 -0.22
C GLU A 41 8.69 -6.17 0.43
N GLN A 42 9.71 -5.31 0.57
CA GLN A 42 11.02 -5.66 1.13
C GLN A 42 11.03 -5.69 2.66
N HIS A 43 10.20 -4.85 3.30
CA HIS A 43 10.13 -4.68 4.74
C HIS A 43 8.70 -4.89 5.24
N PRO A 44 8.17 -6.12 5.22
CA PRO A 44 6.82 -6.39 5.74
C PRO A 44 6.71 -6.13 7.26
N ASP A 45 7.83 -5.96 7.97
CA ASP A 45 7.89 -5.57 9.37
C ASP A 45 7.46 -4.11 9.63
N VAL A 46 7.47 -3.23 8.61
CA VAL A 46 6.89 -1.87 8.77
C VAL A 46 5.41 -1.92 9.13
N PHE A 47 4.74 -3.06 8.88
CA PHE A 47 3.36 -3.29 9.30
C PHE A 47 3.20 -3.57 10.79
N GLU A 48 4.25 -3.99 11.50
CA GLU A 48 4.19 -4.29 12.95
C GLU A 48 4.33 -3.02 13.81
N GLN A 49 4.79 -1.90 13.22
CA GLN A 49 5.06 -0.65 13.95
C GLN A 49 3.88 0.33 13.98
N LEU A 50 2.83 0.10 13.19
CA LEU A 50 1.55 0.80 13.35
C LEU A 50 0.68 0.05 14.37
N HIS A 51 0.86 0.39 15.65
CA HIS A 51 -0.05 0.01 16.73
C HIS A 51 -0.85 1.23 17.19
#